data_AF-A0A1F8PIF6-F1
#
_entry.id   AF-A0A1F8PIF6-F1
#
_cell.length_a   1.000
_cell.length_b   1.000
_cell.length_c   1.000
_cell.angle_alpha   90.00
_cell.angle_beta   90.00
_cell.angle_gamma   90.00
#
_symmetry.space_group_name_H-M   'P 1'
#
loop_
_entity.id
_entity.type
_entity.pdbx_description
1 polymer ?
#
loop_
_entity_poly.entity_id
_entity_poly.type
_entity_poly.pdbx_seq_one_letter_code
_entity_poly.pdbx_strand_id
1 'polypeptide(L)' 'MTGLRFICTVVVVIVWLASIIWVSLDAGKRQISPVFWTLATLISGPIGLVGYGIVRELKVSK' A
#
# COMPACT_ATOMS: atom_id res chain seq x y z
N MET A 1 -9.59 21.00 20.03
CA MET A 1 -10.07 20.05 19.01
C MET A 1 -9.32 20.14 17.67
N THR A 2 -8.61 21.23 17.38
CA THR A 2 -7.82 21.41 16.14
C THR A 2 -6.51 20.62 16.10
N GLY A 3 -5.80 20.50 17.22
CA GLY A 3 -4.52 19.77 17.29
C GLY A 3 -4.64 18.27 17.03
N LEU A 4 -5.63 17.59 17.62
CA LEU A 4 -5.83 16.15 17.46
C LEU A 4 -6.15 15.75 16.01
N ARG A 5 -6.97 16.56 15.31
CA ARG A 5 -7.30 16.32 13.89
C ARG A 5 -6.06 16.42 13.01
N PHE A 6 -5.16 17.35 13.31
CA PHE A 6 -3.91 17.52 12.57
C PHE A 6 -2.99 16.31 12.74
N ILE A 7 -2.86 15.81 13.97
CA ILE A 7 -2.04 14.64 14.28
C ILE A 7 -2.56 13.39 13.55
N CYS A 8 -3.88 13.13 13.61
CA CYS A 8 -4.48 11.99 12.92
C CYS A 8 -4.23 12.03 11.40
N THR A 9 -4.39 13.20 10.77
CA THR A 9 -4.15 13.35 9.32
C THR A 9 -2.69 13.05 8.97
N VAL A 10 -1.74 13.57 9.74
CA VAL A 10 -0.31 13.32 9.51
C VAL A 10 0.01 11.83 9.63
N VAL A 11 -0.51 11.15 10.65
CA VAL A 11 -0.31 9.71 10.84
C VAL A 11 -0.88 8.92 9.66
N VAL A 12 -2.08 9.24 9.20
CA VAL A 12 -2.71 8.56 8.05
C VAL A 12 -1.87 8.71 6.78
N VAL A 13 -1.36 9.92 6.51
CA VAL A 13 -0.51 10.17 5.35
C VAL A 13 0.81 9.39 5.43
N ILE A 14 1.44 9.35 6.61
CA ILE A 14 2.69 8.59 6.81
C ILE A 14 2.46 7.10 6.57
N VAL A 15 1.40 6.53 7.16
CA VAL A 15 1.07 5.11 6.99
C VAL A 15 0.75 4.80 5.53
N TRP A 16 0.07 5.71 4.84
CA TRP A 16 -0.25 5.54 3.42
C TRP A 16 0.99 5.58 2.53
N LEU A 17 1.92 6.51 2.76
CA LEU A 17 3.19 6.55 2.01
C LEU A 17 4.06 5.32 2.28
N ALA A 18 4.17 4.90 3.54
CA ALA A 18 4.89 3.69 3.91
C ALA A 18 4.30 2.44 3.22
N SER A 19 2.97 2.38 3.15
CA SER A 19 2.22 1.34 2.45
C SER A 19 2.54 1.27 0.96
N ILE A 20 2.56 2.41 0.28
CA ILE A 20 2.89 2.49 -1.15
C ILE A 20 4.32 2.01 -1.40
N ILE A 21 5.29 2.51 -0.62
CA ILE A 21 6.70 2.13 -0.74
C ILE A 21 6.89 0.63 -0.50
N TRP A 22 6.24 0.09 0.53
CA TRP A 22 6.27 -1.33 0.84
C TRP A 22 5.76 -2.18 -0.32
N VAL A 23 4.59 -1.82 -0.87
CA VAL A 23 4.01 -2.52 -2.04
C VAL A 23 4.97 -2.46 -3.22
N SER A 24 5.56 -1.30 -3.54
CA SER A 24 6.53 -1.19 -4.64
C SER A 24 7.72 -2.14 -4.48
N LEU A 25 8.31 -2.19 -3.28
CA LEU A 25 9.49 -3.01 -3.00
C LEU A 25 9.14 -4.52 -3.00
N ASP A 26 8.06 -4.91 -2.33
CA ASP A 26 7.64 -6.32 -2.26
C ASP A 26 7.19 -6.83 -3.64
N ALA A 27 6.46 -6.01 -4.40
CA ALA A 27 5.98 -6.35 -5.74
C ALA A 27 7.15 -6.49 -6.72
N GLY A 28 8.17 -5.64 -6.61
CA GLY A 28 9.40 -5.74 -7.39
C GLY A 28 10.18 -7.02 -7.08
N LYS A 29 10.33 -7.35 -5.79
CA LYS A 29 11.00 -8.59 -5.33
C LYS A 29 10.28 -9.85 -5.81
N ARG A 30 8.95 -9.84 -5.83
CA ARG A 30 8.11 -11.00 -6.19
C ARG A 30 7.76 -11.07 -7.68
N GLN A 31 8.27 -10.14 -8.49
CA GLN A 31 7.94 -9.98 -9.90
C GLN A 31 6.41 -9.98 -10.14
N ILE A 32 5.69 -9.19 -9.34
CA ILE A 32 4.26 -8.98 -9.46
C ILE A 32 4.06 -7.52 -9.89
N SER A 33 3.94 -7.26 -11.20
CA SER A 33 3.66 -5.95 -11.81
C SER A 33 3.80 -4.73 -10.86
N PRO A 34 5.03 -4.33 -10.48
CA PRO A 34 5.27 -3.40 -9.38
C PRO A 34 4.67 -2.02 -9.61
N VAL A 35 4.72 -1.54 -10.85
CA VAL A 35 4.15 -0.24 -11.23
C VAL A 35 2.62 -0.24 -11.08
N PHE A 36 1.95 -1.32 -11.50
CA PHE A 36 0.50 -1.45 -11.40
C PHE A 36 0.04 -1.44 -9.95
N TRP A 37 0.65 -2.27 -9.09
CA TRP A 37 0.24 -2.36 -7.68
C TRP A 37 0.59 -1.12 -6.87
N THR A 38 1.69 -0.45 -7.21
CA THR A 38 2.04 0.86 -6.64
C THR A 38 0.99 1.90 -6.99
N LEU A 39 0.61 2.02 -8.27
CA LEU A 39 -0.42 2.97 -8.71
C LEU A 39 -1.80 2.62 -8.14
N ALA A 40 -2.16 1.35 -8.09
CA ALA A 40 -3.41 0.90 -7.51
C ALA A 40 -3.49 1.28 -6.02
N THR A 41 -2.42 1.05 -5.24
CA THR A 41 -2.34 1.42 -3.82
C THR A 41 -2.28 2.94 -3.62
N LEU A 42 -1.66 3.67 -4.55
CA LEU A 42 -1.64 5.12 -4.54
C LEU A 42 -3.03 5.73 -4.80
N ILE A 43 -3.86 5.16 -5.67
CA ILE A 43 -5.18 5.72 -5.98
C ILE A 43 -6.23 5.26 -4.99
N SER A 44 -6.25 3.98 -4.66
CA SER A 44 -7.29 3.36 -3.83
C SER A 44 -6.92 3.29 -2.34
N GLY A 45 -5.67 3.62 -1.99
CA GLY A 45 -5.20 3.62 -0.62
C GLY A 45 -5.21 2.22 0.01
N PRO A 46 -5.81 2.06 1.20
CA PRO A 46 -5.86 0.78 1.92
C PRO A 46 -6.48 -0.36 1.09
N ILE A 47 -7.45 -0.05 0.23
CA ILE A 47 -8.16 -1.05 -0.59
C ILE A 47 -7.19 -1.73 -1.57
N GLY A 48 -6.33 -0.95 -2.23
CA GLY A 48 -5.32 -1.47 -3.15
C GLY A 48 -4.28 -2.33 -2.45
N LEU A 49 -3.96 -2.01 -1.20
CA LEU A 49 -3.05 -2.80 -0.38
C LEU A 49 -3.65 -4.16 0.02
N VAL A 50 -4.95 -4.19 0.34
CA VAL A 50 -5.67 -5.46 0.60
C VAL A 50 -5.69 -6.31 -0.68
N GLY A 51 -6.02 -5.71 -1.83
CA GLY A 51 -5.99 -6.41 -3.12
C GLY A 51 -4.61 -6.97 -3.45
N TYR A 52 -3.55 -6.19 -3.22
CA TYR A 52 -2.17 -6.65 -3.39
C TYR A 52 -1.85 -7.83 -2.48
N GLY A 53 -2.28 -7.78 -1.21
CA GLY A 53 -2.11 -8.86 -0.24
C GLY A 53 -2.72 -10.17 -0.74
N ILE A 54 -3.94 -10.14 -1.27
CA ILE A 54 -4.59 -11.35 -1.84
C ILE A 54 -3.76 -11.91 -3.00
N VAL A 55 -3.35 -11.07 -3.95
CA VAL A 55 -2.59 -11.52 -5.13
C VAL A 55 -1.20 -12.03 -4.75
N ARG A 56 -0.58 -11.41 -3.75
CA ARG A 56 0.68 -11.87 -3.16
C ARG A 56 0.54 -13.28 -2.59
N GLU A 57 -0.47 -13.55 -1.77
CA GLU A 57 -0.69 -14.87 -1.19
C GLU A 57 -1.00 -15.92 -2.26
N LEU A 58 -1.79 -15.56 -3.28
CA LEU A 58 -2.04 -16.45 -4.43
C LEU A 58 -0.77 -16.81 -5.22
N LYS A 59 0.20 -15.88 -5.32
CA LYS A 59 1.50 -16.13 -5.95
C LYS A 59 2.41 -16.98 -5.07
N VAL A 60 2.35 -16.85 -3.74
CA VAL A 60 3.12 -17.67 -2.80
C VAL A 60 2.63 -19.12 -2.75
N SER A 61 1.32 -19.31 -2.86
CA SER A 61 0.70 -20.63 -2.80
C SER A 61 0.92 -21.47 -4.08
N LYS A 62 1.56 -20.92 -5.11
CA LYS A 62 1.76 -21.53 -6.42
C LYS A 62 3.23 -21.89 -6.61
#